data_AF-A0A0E3QQR4-F1
#
_entry.id   AF-A0A0E3QQR4-F1
#
_cell.length_a   1.000
_cell.length_b   1.000
_cell.length_c   1.000
_cell.angle_alpha   90.00
_cell.angle_beta   90.00
_cell.angle_gamma   90.00
#
_symmetry.space_group_name_H-M   'P 1'
#
loop_
_entity.id
_entity.type
_entity.pdbx_description
1 polymer ?
#
loop_
_entity_poly.entity_id
_entity_poly.type
_entity_poly.pdbx_seq_one_letter_code
_entity_poly.pdbx_strand_id
1 'polypeptide(L)'
;MHIIQARVKLSDRTNQVLNIVKAKYNLKDKSAALDLVVAQYEEKILESQYRPEFIKEMLDSENDEVIGPFENANELKAYIESLPDEDE
;
A
#
# COMPACT_ATOMS: atom_id res chain seq x y z
N MET A 1 10.42 -9.42 -22.94
CA MET A 1 9.05 -9.46 -22.40
C MET A 1 8.38 -10.69 -22.95
N HIS A 2 7.98 -11.63 -22.08
CA HIS A 2 7.30 -12.85 -22.51
C HIS A 2 5.79 -12.60 -22.51
N ILE A 3 5.12 -12.92 -23.61
CA ILE A 3 3.66 -12.82 -23.70
C ILE A 3 3.07 -14.11 -23.14
N ILE A 4 2.23 -13.98 -22.11
CA ILE A 4 1.48 -15.08 -21.52
C ILE A 4 0.03 -14.96 -21.99
N GLN A 5 -0.54 -16.06 -22.49
CA GLN A 5 -1.95 -16.11 -22.91
C GLN A 5 -2.74 -17.02 -21.97
N ALA A 6 -3.84 -16.50 -21.44
CA ALA A 6 -4.77 -17.26 -20.60
C ALA A 6 -6.20 -17.08 -21.11
N ARG A 7 -6.99 -18.16 -21.07
CA ARG A 7 -8.45 -18.09 -21.28
C ARG A 7 -9.13 -18.06 -19.92
N VAL A 8 -9.82 -16.97 -19.62
CA VAL A 8 -10.57 -16.80 -18.37
C VAL A 8 -12.05 -16.62 -18.67
N LYS A 9 -12.91 -17.14 -17.79
CA LYS A 9 -14.34 -16.83 -17.80
C LYS A 9 -14.58 -15.60 -16.92
N LEU A 10 -15.22 -14.58 -17.46
CA LEU A 10 -15.57 -13.37 -16.73
C LEU A 10 -17.08 -13.31 -16.53
N SER A 11 -17.51 -12.73 -15.40
CA SER A 11 -18.92 -12.39 -15.23
C SER A 11 -19.33 -11.26 -16.18
N ASP A 12 -20.62 -11.16 -16.50
CA ASP A 12 -21.14 -10.08 -17.35
C ASP A 12 -20.82 -8.70 -16.79
N ARG A 13 -20.91 -8.56 -15.45
CA ARG A 13 -20.55 -7.34 -14.73
C ARG A 13 -19.08 -6.98 -14.91
N THR A 14 -18.17 -7.94 -14.71
CA THR A 14 -16.73 -7.72 -14.89
C THR A 14 -16.41 -7.29 -16.33
N ASN A 15 -17.07 -7.92 -17.31
CA ASN A 15 -16.90 -7.60 -18.72
C ASN A 15 -17.37 -6.16 -19.07
N GLN A 16 -18.49 -5.71 -18.48
CA GLN A 16 -18.96 -4.32 -18.63
C GLN A 16 -17.98 -3.33 -17.99
N VAL A 17 -17.49 -3.61 -16.77
CA VAL A 17 -16.53 -2.74 -16.08
C VAL A 17 -15.25 -2.58 -16.92
N LEU A 18 -14.69 -3.67 -17.44
CA LEU A 18 -13.50 -3.62 -18.30
C LEU A 18 -13.74 -2.82 -19.58
N ASN A 19 -14.94 -2.88 -20.18
CA ASN A 19 -15.28 -2.05 -21.33
C ASN A 19 -15.29 -0.55 -20.99
N ILE A 20 -15.83 -0.18 -19.82
CA ILE A 20 -15.85 1.21 -19.33
C ILE A 20 -14.42 1.71 -19.09
N VAL A 21 -13.59 0.91 -18.41
CA VAL A 21 -12.17 1.24 -18.17
C VAL A 21 -11.44 1.41 -19.50
N LYS A 22 -11.61 0.46 -20.44
CA LYS A 22 -11.01 0.54 -21.77
C LYS A 22 -11.38 1.84 -22.49
N ALA A 23 -12.66 2.22 -22.49
CA ALA A 23 -13.13 3.44 -23.12
C ALA A 23 -12.60 4.70 -22.42
N LYS A 24 -12.64 4.73 -21.08
CA LYS A 24 -12.19 5.87 -20.26
C LYS A 24 -10.73 6.22 -20.50
N TYR A 25 -9.86 5.22 -20.64
CA TYR A 25 -8.42 5.41 -20.84
C TYR A 25 -7.99 5.23 -22.31
N ASN A 26 -8.94 5.16 -23.25
CA ASN A 26 -8.70 4.97 -24.69
C ASN A 26 -7.74 3.79 -25.00
N LEU A 27 -7.94 2.66 -24.30
CA LEU A 27 -7.08 1.48 -24.42
C LEU A 27 -7.45 0.62 -25.62
N LYS A 28 -6.44 -0.03 -26.21
CA LYS A 28 -6.57 -0.82 -27.44
C LYS A 28 -7.53 -2.02 -27.28
N ASP A 29 -7.40 -2.76 -26.19
CA ASP A 29 -8.16 -3.98 -25.96
C ASP A 29 -8.48 -4.19 -24.47
N LYS A 30 -9.23 -5.27 -24.18
CA LYS A 30 -9.61 -5.62 -22.81
C LYS A 30 -8.44 -6.15 -21.98
N SER A 31 -7.40 -6.68 -22.62
CA SER A 31 -6.19 -7.13 -21.91
C SER A 31 -5.45 -5.94 -21.33
N ALA A 32 -5.25 -4.87 -22.12
CA ALA A 32 -4.69 -3.62 -21.63
C ALA A 32 -5.52 -3.00 -20.49
N ALA A 33 -6.85 -3.10 -20.56
CA ALA A 33 -7.73 -2.64 -19.48
C ALA A 33 -7.59 -3.50 -18.21
N LEU A 34 -7.42 -4.81 -18.36
CA LEU A 34 -7.16 -5.72 -17.25
C LEU A 34 -5.80 -5.43 -16.60
N ASP A 35 -4.75 -5.25 -17.41
CA ASP A 35 -3.40 -4.94 -16.93
C ASP A 35 -3.40 -3.64 -16.11
N LEU A 36 -4.10 -2.60 -16.58
CA LEU A 36 -4.25 -1.34 -15.84
C LEU A 36 -4.96 -1.54 -14.49
N VAL A 37 -6.06 -2.32 -14.47
CA VAL A 37 -6.80 -2.60 -13.23
C VAL A 37 -5.93 -3.39 -12.26
N VAL A 38 -5.16 -4.35 -12.75
CA VAL A 38 -4.24 -5.14 -11.92
C VAL A 38 -3.14 -4.24 -11.35
N ALA A 39 -2.53 -3.37 -12.14
CA ALA A 39 -1.51 -2.43 -11.65
C ALA A 39 -2.08 -1.47 -10.58
N GLN A 40 -3.29 -0.95 -10.78
CA GLN A 40 -3.96 -0.10 -9.76
C GLN A 40 -4.36 -0.88 -8.51
N TYR A 41 -4.54 -2.19 -8.62
CA TYR A 41 -4.81 -3.07 -7.49
C TYR A 41 -3.52 -3.53 -6.80
N GLU A 42 -2.43 -3.63 -7.56
CA GLU A 42 -1.07 -3.85 -7.08
C GLU A 42 -0.68 -2.78 -6.07
N GLU A 43 -0.87 -1.50 -6.39
CA GLU A 43 -0.66 -0.40 -5.43
C GLU A 43 -1.47 -0.57 -4.13
N LYS A 44 -2.62 -1.26 -4.19
CA LYS A 44 -3.50 -1.46 -3.01
C LYS A 44 -3.20 -2.74 -2.22
N ILE A 45 -2.54 -3.73 -2.83
CA ILE A 45 -2.21 -5.01 -2.18
C ILE A 45 -0.72 -5.10 -1.86
N LEU A 46 0.14 -4.66 -2.76
CA LEU A 46 1.60 -4.76 -2.66
C LEU A 46 2.23 -3.59 -1.92
N GLU A 47 1.55 -2.45 -1.76
CA GLU A 47 1.84 -1.62 -0.58
C GLU A 47 1.51 -2.50 0.62
N SER A 48 2.56 -3.02 1.28
CA SER A 48 2.42 -3.90 2.43
C SER A 48 1.48 -3.20 3.40
N GLN A 49 0.33 -3.83 3.67
CA GLN A 49 -0.40 -3.47 4.88
C GLN A 49 0.60 -3.54 6.03
N TYR A 50 0.58 -2.53 6.91
CA TYR A 50 1.40 -2.56 8.10
C TYR A 50 1.20 -3.90 8.79
N ARG A 51 2.30 -4.50 9.29
CA ARG A 51 2.19 -5.75 10.03
C ARG A 51 1.17 -5.55 11.16
N PRO A 52 0.29 -6.52 11.45
CA PRO A 52 -0.74 -6.37 12.50
C PRO A 52 -0.15 -5.92 13.84
N GLU A 53 1.08 -6.33 14.15
CA GLU A 53 1.79 -5.89 15.35
C GLU A 53 2.09 -4.38 15.33
N PHE A 54 2.54 -3.84 14.19
CA PHE A 54 2.81 -2.41 14.02
C PHE A 54 1.53 -1.57 14.10
N ILE A 55 0.43 -2.05 13.51
CA ILE A 55 -0.88 -1.36 13.61
C ILE A 55 -1.32 -1.29 15.08
N LYS A 56 -1.16 -2.40 15.80
CA LYS A 56 -1.53 -2.48 17.21
C LYS A 56 -0.67 -1.52 18.05
N GLU A 57 0.65 -1.52 17.86
CA GLU A 57 1.57 -0.62 18.55
C GLU A 57 1.21 0.85 18.30
N MET A 58 0.96 1.23 17.05
CA MET A 58 0.56 2.61 16.72
C MET A 58 -0.78 3.03 17.36
N LEU A 59 -1.76 2.12 17.43
CA LEU A 59 -3.05 2.39 18.09
C LEU A 59 -2.92 2.46 19.61
N ASP A 60 -2.09 1.60 20.19
CA ASP A 60 -1.82 1.61 21.63
C ASP A 60 -1.11 2.93 22.02
N SER A 61 -0.20 3.43 21.17
CA SER A 61 0.51 4.69 21.38
C SER A 61 -0.29 5.98 21.14
N GLU A 62 -1.53 5.91 20.66
CA GLU A 62 -2.40 7.10 20.58
C GLU A 62 -2.72 7.71 21.97
N ASN A 63 -2.63 6.89 23.03
CA ASN A 63 -2.89 7.31 24.40
C ASN A 63 -1.61 7.51 25.23
N ASP A 64 -0.45 7.31 24.62
CA ASP A 64 0.83 7.47 25.30
C ASP A 64 1.18 8.95 25.48
N GLU A 65 2.09 9.21 26.43
CA GLU A 65 2.59 10.56 26.67
C GLU A 65 3.36 11.06 25.44
N VAL A 66 3.03 12.27 24.99
CA VAL A 66 3.71 12.88 23.85
C VAL A 66 5.15 13.16 24.22
N ILE A 67 6.08 12.48 23.54
CA ILE A 67 7.51 12.71 23.68
C ILE A 67 7.93 13.89 22.79
N GLY A 68 8.36 14.98 23.42
CA GLY A 68 8.78 16.22 22.76
C GLY A 68 8.08 17.46 23.35
N PRO A 69 8.12 18.62 22.66
CA PRO A 69 8.70 18.88 21.35
C PRO A 69 10.24 18.88 21.34
N PHE A 70 10.83 18.64 20.18
CA PHE A 70 12.26 18.77 19.92
C PHE A 70 12.49 19.95 18.98
N GLU A 71 13.46 20.81 19.26
CA GLU A 71 13.73 22.00 18.44
C GLU A 71 14.45 21.65 17.14
N ASN A 72 15.24 20.58 17.14
CA ASN A 72 16.02 20.14 15.99
C ASN A 72 16.35 18.63 16.02
N ALA A 73 16.83 18.10 14.90
CA ALA A 73 17.15 16.67 14.77
C ALA A 73 18.27 16.19 15.72
N ASN A 74 19.16 17.08 16.17
CA ASN A 74 20.22 16.69 17.11
C ASN A 74 19.67 16.41 18.51
N GLU A 75 18.67 17.18 18.95
CA GLU A 75 17.97 16.95 20.22
C GLU A 75 17.21 15.64 20.23
N LEU A 76 16.47 15.35 19.15
CA LEU A 76 15.79 14.07 18.99
C LEU A 76 16.79 12.91 19.01
N LYS A 77 17.92 13.05 18.32
CA LYS A 77 18.96 12.02 18.30
C LYS A 77 19.57 11.79 19.68
N ALA A 78 19.87 12.85 20.43
CA ALA A 78 20.39 12.75 21.78
C ALA A 78 19.40 12.09 22.75
N TYR A 79 18.09 12.35 22.57
CA TYR A 79 17.04 11.68 23.34
C TYR A 79 17.02 10.17 23.06
N ILE A 80 17.02 9.76 21.79
CA ILE A 80 17.01 8.34 21.40
C ILE A 80 18.25 7.62 21.95
N GLU A 81 19.43 8.23 21.87
CA GLU A 81 20.69 7.68 22.41
C GLU A 81 20.72 7.62 23.95
N SER A 82 19.85 8.36 24.63
CA SER A 82 19.73 8.34 26.10
C SER A 82 18.77 7.28 26.63
N LEU A 83 17.96 6.67 25.74
CA LEU A 83 17.06 5.58 26.11
C LEU A 83 17.89 4.32 26.43
N PRO A 84 17.49 3.54 27.45
CA PRO A 84 18.12 2.25 27.69
C PRO A 84 17.91 1.33 26.49
N ASP A 85 18.92 0.54 26.12
CA ASP A 85 18.75 -0.50 25.11
C ASP A 85 17.68 -1.49 25.61
N GLU A 86 16.63 -1.72 24.82
CA GLU A 86 15.50 -2.61 25.20
C GLU A 86 15.90 -4.11 25.28
N ASP A 87 17.17 -4.45 25.07
CA ASP A 87 17.71 -5.82 25.06
C ASP A 87 18.34 -6.27 26.41
N GLU A 88 18.15 -5.54 27.52
CA GLU A 88 18.47 -6.00 28.91
C GLU A 88 17.26 -6.47 29.73
#